data_AF-A0A3M0XHA1-F1
#
_entry.id   AF-A0A3M0XHA1-F1
#
_cell.length_a   1.000
_cell.length_b   1.000
_cell.length_c   1.000
_cell.angle_alpha   90.00
_cell.angle_beta   90.00
_cell.angle_gamma   90.00
#
_symmetry.space_group_name_H-M   'P 1'
#
loop_
_entity.id
_entity.type
_entity.pdbx_description
1 polymer ?
#
loop_
_entity_poly.entity_id
_entity_poly.type
_entity_poly.pdbx_seq_one_letter_code
_entity_poly.pdbx_strand_id
1 'polypeptide(L)'
;MFFTFVLFILGFVFLIKGADLLVDGSGSIAKKYGISDLVIGLTIVAFGTSAPELIVSSLAALRGSADIAFGNIIGSNISNTLLILGTVAVIRPLVVKQSTVSKEIPLSFLAILAVGLLVNDGLIDKANFNALTR
;
A
#
# COMPACT_ATOMS: atom_id res chain seq x y z
N MET A 1 -1.19 -11.58 -26.55
CA MET A 1 -2.23 -11.32 -25.53
C MET A 1 -2.32 -12.44 -24.49
N PHE A 2 -2.59 -13.69 -24.87
CA PHE A 2 -2.60 -14.84 -23.93
C PHE A 2 -1.29 -14.97 -23.14
N PHE A 3 -0.14 -14.96 -23.83
CA PHE A 3 1.17 -15.02 -23.19
C PHE A 3 1.41 -13.89 -22.18
N THR A 4 0.94 -12.68 -22.47
CA THR A 4 1.02 -11.53 -21.56
C THR A 4 0.22 -11.76 -20.28
N PHE A 5 -0.99 -12.31 -20.38
CA PHE A 5 -1.79 -12.65 -19.20
C PHE A 5 -1.13 -13.75 -18.37
N VAL A 6 -0.53 -14.76 -19.00
CA VAL A 6 0.23 -15.80 -18.28
C VAL A 6 1.40 -15.20 -17.51
N LEU A 7 2.22 -14.34 -18.15
CA LEU A 7 3.32 -13.66 -17.50
C LEU A 7 2.85 -12.73 -16.37
N PHE A 8 1.73 -12.03 -16.56
CA PHE A 8 1.13 -11.17 -15.55
C PHE A 8 0.75 -11.95 -14.30
N ILE A 9 0.02 -13.06 -14.47
CA ILE A 9 -0.38 -13.93 -13.35
C ILE A 9 0.84 -14.54 -12.65
N LEU A 10 1.82 -15.06 -13.40
CA LEU A 10 3.05 -15.60 -12.82
C LEU A 10 3.83 -14.55 -12.04
N GLY A 11 3.93 -13.32 -12.58
CA GLY A 11 4.56 -12.19 -11.89
C GLY A 11 3.87 -11.86 -10.58
N PHE A 12 2.53 -11.82 -10.56
CA PHE A 12 1.74 -11.61 -9.35
C PHE A 12 1.96 -12.70 -8.31
N VAL A 13 1.95 -13.97 -8.73
CA VAL A 13 2.21 -15.10 -7.82
C VAL A 13 3.59 -14.98 -7.19
N PHE A 14 4.63 -14.71 -7.98
CA PHE A 14 5.98 -14.56 -7.44
C PHE A 14 6.13 -13.33 -6.54
N LEU A 15 5.46 -12.23 -6.87
CA LEU A 15 5.49 -11.03 -6.03
C LEU A 15 4.85 -11.29 -4.67
N ILE A 16 3.67 -11.91 -4.63
CA ILE A 16 2.96 -12.25 -3.39
C ILE A 16 3.78 -13.27 -2.58
N LYS A 17 4.26 -14.33 -3.22
CA LYS A 17 5.10 -15.33 -2.54
C LYS A 17 6.42 -14.77 -2.05
N GLY A 18 7.02 -13.83 -2.78
CA GLY A 18 8.21 -13.12 -2.35
C GLY A 18 7.95 -12.29 -1.09
N ALA A 19 6.80 -11.62 -1.01
CA ALA A 19 6.39 -10.89 0.18
C ALA A 19 6.10 -11.82 1.37
N ASP A 20 5.41 -12.95 1.16
CA ASP A 20 5.20 -13.97 2.20
C ASP A 20 6.53 -14.46 2.77
N LEU A 21 7.47 -14.86 1.90
CA LEU A 21 8.79 -15.34 2.30
C LEU A 21 9.61 -14.26 3.01
N LEU A 22 9.49 -12.99 2.62
CA LEU A 22 10.12 -11.87 3.30
C LEU A 22 9.58 -11.74 4.74
N VAL A 23 8.25 -11.79 4.91
CA VAL A 23 7.60 -11.70 6.23
C VAL A 23 8.00 -12.87 7.12
N ASP A 24 7.91 -14.09 6.62
CA ASP A 24 8.22 -15.31 7.37
C ASP A 24 9.71 -15.38 7.74
N GLY A 25 10.58 -15.04 6.79
CA GLY A 25 12.04 -15.01 6.98
C GLY A 25 12.45 -13.94 7.99
N SER A 26 12.02 -12.69 7.79
CA SER A 26 12.32 -11.59 8.72
C SER A 26 11.73 -11.82 10.10
N GLY A 27 10.50 -12.34 10.18
CA GLY A 27 9.83 -12.69 11.44
C GLY A 27 10.56 -13.79 12.21
N SER A 28 11.02 -14.84 11.52
CA SER A 28 11.79 -15.93 12.13
C SER A 28 13.13 -15.44 12.69
N ILE A 29 13.81 -14.55 11.97
CA ILE A 29 15.04 -13.91 12.44
C ILE A 29 14.76 -13.06 13.68
N ALA A 30 13.77 -12.17 13.62
CA ALA A 30 13.39 -11.30 14.75
C ALA A 30 13.06 -12.10 16.02
N LYS A 31 12.34 -13.22 15.87
CA LYS A 31 11.99 -14.11 16.97
C LYS A 31 13.23 -14.76 17.61
N LYS A 32 14.22 -15.15 16.81
CA LYS A 32 15.51 -15.68 17.30
C LYS A 32 16.28 -14.66 18.15
N TYR A 33 16.10 -13.37 17.88
CA TYR A 33 16.67 -12.27 18.68
C TYR A 33 15.79 -11.83 19.86
N GLY A 34 14.73 -12.58 20.18
CA GLY A 34 13.87 -12.30 21.33
C GLY A 34 12.88 -11.13 21.13
N ILE A 35 12.66 -10.69 19.89
CA ILE A 35 11.62 -9.70 19.59
C ILE A 35 10.25 -10.35 19.77
N SER A 36 9.33 -9.64 20.43
CA SER A 36 7.99 -10.17 20.72
C SER A 36 7.14 -10.32 19.45
N ASP A 37 6.27 -11.33 19.44
CA ASP A 37 5.34 -11.56 18.33
C ASP A 37 4.45 -10.33 18.05
N LEU A 38 4.16 -9.52 19.08
CA LEU A 38 3.43 -8.26 18.94
C LEU A 38 4.21 -7.23 18.12
N VAL A 39 5.51 -7.03 18.38
CA VAL A 39 6.32 -6.09 17.61
C VAL A 39 6.51 -6.59 16.18
N ILE A 40 6.71 -7.89 15.99
CA ILE A 40 6.81 -8.51 14.66
C ILE A 40 5.52 -8.28 13.86
N GLY A 41 4.36 -8.54 14.48
CA GLY A 41 3.05 -8.33 13.86
C GLY A 41 2.78 -6.86 13.51
N LEU A 42 3.09 -5.94 14.42
CA LEU A 42 2.88 -4.50 14.21
C LEU A 42 3.87 -3.86 13.23
N THR A 43 4.98 -4.54 12.87
CA THR A 43 6.02 -3.97 12.02
C THR A 43 6.27 -4.79 10.77
N ILE A 44 6.90 -5.97 10.89
CA ILE A 44 7.31 -6.83 9.78
C ILE A 44 6.11 -7.30 8.99
N VAL A 45 5.07 -7.81 9.67
CA VAL A 45 3.86 -8.30 9.00
C VAL A 45 3.10 -7.14 8.35
N ALA A 46 2.86 -6.06 9.10
CA ALA A 46 2.17 -4.87 8.60
C ALA A 46 2.87 -4.24 7.37
N PHE A 47 4.21 -4.22 7.36
CA PHE A 47 4.99 -3.75 6.21
C PHE A 47 4.92 -4.74 5.04
N GLY A 48 5.08 -6.03 5.32
CA GLY A 48 5.11 -7.06 4.29
C GLY A 48 3.82 -7.20 3.51
N THR A 49 2.67 -6.96 4.12
CA THR A 49 1.38 -6.94 3.42
C THR A 49 1.24 -5.80 2.41
N SER A 50 2.07 -4.75 2.52
CA SER A 50 2.09 -3.61 1.57
C SER A 50 3.33 -3.59 0.68
N ALA A 51 4.21 -4.59 0.82
CA ALA A 51 5.46 -4.68 0.08
C ALA A 51 5.24 -4.91 -1.43
N PRO A 52 4.30 -5.78 -1.88
CA PRO A 52 3.94 -5.89 -3.29
C PRO A 52 3.56 -4.55 -3.92
N GLU A 53 2.70 -3.80 -3.25
CA GLU A 53 2.17 -2.51 -3.71
C GLU A 53 3.28 -1.47 -3.80
N LEU A 54 4.17 -1.43 -2.80
CA LEU A 54 5.34 -0.58 -2.81
C LEU A 54 6.22 -0.87 -4.03
N ILE A 55 6.55 -2.15 -4.27
CA ILE A 55 7.40 -2.54 -5.40
C ILE A 55 6.74 -2.20 -6.74
N VAL A 56 5.46 -2.51 -6.93
CA VAL A 56 4.74 -2.21 -8.18
C VAL A 56 4.69 -0.71 -8.42
N SER A 57 4.34 0.08 -7.41
CA SER A 57 4.22 1.54 -7.54
C SER A 57 5.57 2.20 -7.80
N SER A 58 6.62 1.77 -7.09
CA SER A 58 7.98 2.29 -7.30
C SER A 58 8.51 1.93 -8.69
N LEU A 59 8.35 0.69 -9.15
CA LEU A 59 8.78 0.29 -10.49
C LEU A 59 7.99 1.02 -11.59
N ALA A 60 6.68 1.21 -11.40
CA ALA A 60 5.85 1.97 -12.33
C ALA A 60 6.29 3.44 -12.42
N ALA A 61 6.54 4.08 -11.28
CA ALA A 61 7.04 5.45 -11.21
C ALA A 61 8.42 5.59 -11.89
N LEU A 62 9.36 4.68 -11.61
CA LEU A 62 10.69 4.66 -12.22
C LEU A 62 10.66 4.44 -13.74
N ARG A 63 9.59 3.79 -14.25
CA ARG A 63 9.35 3.58 -15.68
C ARG A 63 8.54 4.71 -16.34
N GLY A 64 8.30 5.82 -15.63
CA GLY A 64 7.52 6.94 -16.13
C GLY A 64 6.04 6.62 -16.33
N SER A 65 5.54 5.55 -15.70
CA SER A 65 4.13 5.13 -15.76
C SER A 65 3.41 5.57 -14.48
N ALA A 66 3.30 6.89 -14.29
CA ALA A 66 2.72 7.48 -13.09
C ALA A 66 1.27 7.03 -12.86
N ASP A 67 0.47 6.90 -13.92
CA ASP A 67 -0.92 6.45 -13.82
C ASP A 67 -1.05 5.06 -13.18
N ILE A 68 -0.13 4.15 -13.49
CA ILE A 68 -0.11 2.81 -12.89
C ILE A 68 0.30 2.90 -11.41
N ALA A 69 1.29 3.74 -11.08
CA ALA A 69 1.71 3.94 -9.70
C ALA A 69 0.59 4.53 -8.83
N PHE A 70 -0.07 5.60 -9.30
CA PHE A 70 -1.19 6.22 -8.61
C PHE A 70 -2.41 5.30 -8.55
N GLY A 71 -2.73 4.63 -9.65
CA GLY A 71 -3.82 3.66 -9.70
C GLY A 71 -3.63 2.54 -8.69
N ASN A 72 -2.40 2.04 -8.54
CA ASN A 72 -2.08 1.01 -7.55
C ASN A 72 -2.23 1.52 -6.11
N ILE A 73 -1.68 2.71 -5.79
CA ILE A 73 -1.74 3.27 -4.43
C ILE A 73 -3.18 3.60 -4.02
N ILE A 74 -3.90 4.35 -4.86
CA ILE A 74 -5.25 4.82 -4.56
C ILE A 74 -6.23 3.63 -4.58
N GLY A 75 -6.13 2.76 -5.58
CA GLY A 75 -6.98 1.57 -5.71
C GLY A 75 -6.84 0.60 -4.54
N SER A 76 -5.62 0.38 -4.06
CA SER A 76 -5.36 -0.51 -2.91
C SER A 76 -5.95 0.05 -1.62
N ASN A 77 -5.81 1.35 -1.36
CA ASN A 77 -6.38 2.00 -0.17
C ASN A 77 -7.92 1.99 -0.17
N ILE A 78 -8.52 2.23 -1.34
CA ILE A 78 -9.98 2.14 -1.52
C ILE A 78 -10.44 0.70 -1.27
N SER A 79 -9.76 -0.29 -1.84
CA SER A 79 -10.11 -1.70 -1.65
C SER A 79 -9.95 -2.12 -0.18
N ASN A 80 -8.86 -1.76 0.48
CA ASN A 80 -8.64 -2.08 1.89
C ASN A 80 -9.71 -1.45 2.80
N THR A 81 -10.13 -0.23 2.51
CA THR A 81 -11.09 0.50 3.35
C THR A 81 -12.53 0.11 3.07
N LEU A 82 -12.95 0.10 1.79
CA LEU A 82 -14.35 -0.13 1.44
C LEU A 82 -14.67 -1.61 1.30
N LEU A 83 -13.79 -2.38 0.65
CA LEU A 83 -14.03 -3.81 0.43
C LEU A 83 -13.65 -4.62 1.66
N ILE A 84 -12.40 -4.59 2.11
CA ILE A 84 -11.95 -5.44 3.21
C ILE A 84 -12.56 -4.97 4.54
N LEU A 85 -12.25 -3.76 4.97
CA LEU A 85 -12.72 -3.24 6.27
C LEU A 85 -14.25 -3.08 6.29
N GLY A 86 -14.85 -2.63 5.18
CA GLY A 86 -16.32 -2.57 5.04
C GLY A 86 -16.99 -3.94 5.18
N THR A 87 -16.44 -4.98 4.54
CA THR A 87 -16.97 -6.35 4.70
C THR A 87 -16.81 -6.85 6.14
N VAL A 88 -15.67 -6.60 6.77
CA VAL A 88 -15.47 -6.97 8.19
C VAL A 88 -16.47 -6.26 9.09
N ALA A 89 -16.74 -4.97 8.85
CA ALA A 89 -17.70 -4.17 9.63
C ALA A 89 -19.15 -4.68 9.52
N VAL A 90 -19.53 -5.21 8.36
CA VAL A 90 -20.85 -5.82 8.15
C VAL A 90 -20.98 -7.14 8.91
N ILE A 91 -19.91 -7.94 8.95
CA ILE A 91 -19.91 -9.25 9.62
C ILE A 91 -19.81 -9.10 11.14
N ARG A 92 -18.98 -8.19 11.64
CA ARG A 92 -18.73 -8.00 13.08
C ARG A 92 -18.46 -6.53 13.43
N PRO A 93 -18.97 -6.04 14.57
CA PRO A 93 -18.62 -4.71 15.06
C PRO A 93 -17.10 -4.53 15.20
N LEU A 94 -16.58 -3.49 14.56
CA LEU A 94 -15.16 -3.13 14.64
C LEU A 94 -14.87 -2.43 15.97
N VAL A 95 -13.95 -2.99 16.76
CA VAL A 95 -13.44 -2.33 17.97
C VAL A 95 -12.25 -1.46 17.56
N VAL A 96 -12.46 -0.14 17.52
CA VAL A 96 -11.44 0.83 17.13
C VAL A 96 -10.80 1.42 18.39
N LYS A 97 -9.46 1.47 18.45
CA LYS A 97 -8.74 2.10 19.56
C LYS A 97 -8.87 3.62 19.49
N GLN A 98 -8.90 4.29 20.64
CA GLN A 98 -8.93 5.76 20.70
C GLN A 98 -7.72 6.38 19.97
N SER A 99 -6.56 5.72 19.99
CA SER A 99 -5.37 6.15 19.25
C SER A 99 -5.60 6.19 17.74
N THR A 100 -6.32 5.22 17.20
CA THR A 100 -6.65 5.17 15.77
C THR A 100 -7.54 6.34 15.38
N VAL A 101 -8.57 6.63 16.19
CA VAL A 101 -9.49 7.75 15.94
C VAL A 101 -8.81 9.11 16.06
N SER A 102 -8.01 9.32 17.12
CA SER A 102 -7.42 10.63 17.40
C SER A 102 -6.10 10.90 16.67
N LYS A 103 -5.41 9.88 16.14
CA LYS A 103 -4.10 10.03 15.51
C LYS A 103 -4.03 9.46 14.10
N GLU A 104 -4.33 8.17 13.93
CA GLU A 104 -4.12 7.47 12.65
C GLU A 104 -5.07 7.96 11.55
N ILE A 105 -6.35 8.17 11.88
CA ILE A 105 -7.34 8.70 10.94
C ILE A 105 -6.98 10.15 10.51
N PRO A 106 -6.75 11.11 11.43
CA PRO A 106 -6.31 12.46 11.04
C PRO A 106 -5.02 12.47 10.22
N LEU A 107 -4.04 11.63 10.57
CA LEU A 107 -2.80 11.52 9.81
C LEU A 107 -3.05 10.99 8.39
N SER A 108 -3.95 10.03 8.24
CA SER A 108 -4.34 9.49 6.93
C SER A 108 -5.03 10.56 6.07
N PHE A 109 -5.91 11.37 6.66
CA PHE A 109 -6.49 12.53 5.97
C PHE A 109 -5.43 13.55 5.56
N LEU A 110 -4.46 13.83 6.44
CA LEU A 110 -3.35 14.74 6.13
C LEU A 110 -2.49 14.19 4.99
N ALA A 111 -2.22 12.89 4.96
CA ALA A 111 -1.50 12.25 3.87
C ALA A 111 -2.26 12.37 2.53
N ILE A 112 -3.58 12.18 2.54
CA ILE A 112 -4.42 12.38 1.35
C ILE A 112 -4.37 13.83 0.87
N LEU A 113 -4.46 14.80 1.79
CA LEU A 113 -4.34 16.22 1.45
C LEU A 113 -2.95 16.54 0.88
N ALA A 114 -1.89 16.03 1.50
CA ALA A 114 -0.53 16.23 1.03
C ALA A 114 -0.34 15.67 -0.39
N VAL A 115 -0.78 14.44 -0.64
CA VAL A 115 -0.75 13.84 -1.99
C VAL A 115 -1.58 14.64 -2.98
N GLY A 116 -2.81 15.04 -2.60
CA GLY A 116 -3.69 15.84 -3.45
C GLY A 116 -3.11 17.21 -3.82
N LEU A 117 -2.37 17.85 -2.91
CA LEU A 117 -1.63 19.07 -3.20
C LEU A 117 -0.44 18.79 -4.13
N LEU A 118 0.39 17.80 -3.80
CA LEU A 118 1.62 17.48 -4.54
C LEU A 118 1.37 17.00 -5.97
N VAL A 119 0.21 16.39 -6.25
CA VAL A 119 -0.18 15.97 -7.60
C VAL A 119 -0.72 17.14 -8.44
N ASN A 120 -1.06 18.26 -7.81
CA ASN A 120 -1.66 19.39 -8.48
C ASN A 120 -0.60 20.42 -8.90
N ASP A 121 0.15 20.08 -9.95
CA ASP A 121 1.16 20.94 -10.58
C ASP A 121 0.57 22.30 -11.03
N GLY A 122 -0.72 22.35 -11.38
CA GLY A 122 -1.42 23.59 -11.75
C GLY A 122 -1.58 24.56 -10.58
N LEU A 123 -1.76 24.06 -9.36
CA LEU A 123 -1.81 24.89 -8.14
C LEU A 123 -0.42 25.28 -7.64
N ILE A 124 0.56 24.37 -7.74
CA ILE A 124 1.90 24.57 -7.15
C ILE A 124 2.81 25.34 -8.11
N ASP A 125 2.93 24.91 -9.37
CA ASP A 125 3.88 25.46 -10.33
C ASP A 125 3.26 26.54 -11.23
N LYS A 126 1.93 26.74 -11.16
CA LYS A 126 1.14 27.54 -12.13
C LYS A 126 1.40 27.13 -13.58
N ALA A 127 1.87 25.90 -13.78
CA ALA A 127 2.17 25.36 -15.10
C ALA A 127 0.86 24.98 -15.80
N ASN A 128 0.76 25.25 -17.10
CA ASN A 128 -0.38 24.85 -17.94
C ASN A 128 -0.41 23.34 -18.24
N PHE A 129 0.55 22.57 -17.71
CA PHE A 129 0.74 21.14 -17.98
C PHE A 129 1.07 20.39 -16.69
N ASN A 130 0.46 19.22 -16.52
CA ASN A 130 0.74 18.31 -15.41
C ASN A 130 1.88 17.36 -15.82
N ALA A 131 3.04 17.50 -15.19
CA ALA A 131 4.23 16.72 -15.52
C ALA A 131 4.08 15.24 -15.11
N LEU A 132 3.21 14.95 -14.13
CA LEU A 132 2.92 13.60 -13.66
C LEU A 132 1.91 12.87 -14.54
N THR A 133 0.91 13.56 -15.08
CA THR A 133 -0.16 12.92 -15.89
C THR A 133 0.11 12.89 -17.39
N ARG A 134 1.05 13.73 -17.88
CA ARG A 134 1.27 14.04 -19.31
C ARG A 134 0.02 14.55 -20.04
#